data_AF-A0AAF0MPP1-F1
#
_entry.id   AF-A0AAF0MPP1-F1
#
_cell.length_a   1.000
_cell.length_b   1.000
_cell.length_c   1.000
_cell.angle_alpha   90.00
_cell.angle_beta   90.00
_cell.angle_gamma   90.00
#
_symmetry.space_group_name_H-M   'P 1'
#
loop_
_entity.id
_entity.type
_entity.pdbx_description
1 polymer ?
#
loop_
_entity_poly.entity_id
_entity_poly.type
_entity_poly.pdbx_seq_one_letter_code
_entity_poly.pdbx_strand_id
1 'polypeptide(L)' 'MKNYLELSDIFHERSMEDRMADLASRFKVYRKKAKLTQLELADRSGVSYGTIKRFERTGRISLESLWLI' A
#
# COMPACT_ATOMS: atom_id res chain seq x y z
N MET A 1 22.87 -2.24 -27.29
CA MET A 1 21.61 -1.71 -27.88
C MET A 1 20.92 -2.88 -28.55
N LYS A 2 19.80 -3.42 -28.06
CA LYS A 2 18.60 -2.75 -27.58
C LYS A 2 18.12 -3.34 -26.25
N ASN A 3 17.89 -2.42 -25.32
CA ASN A 3 17.21 -2.59 -24.05
C ASN A 3 15.71 -2.74 -24.37
N TYR A 4 15.27 -3.97 -24.63
CA TYR A 4 13.86 -4.31 -24.60
C TYR A 4 13.59 -4.71 -23.16
N LEU A 5 13.20 -3.74 -22.34
CA LEU A 5 12.24 -4.00 -21.26
C LEU A 5 11.20 -4.92 -21.87
N GLU A 6 11.19 -6.17 -21.43
CA GLU A 6 10.39 -7.18 -22.09
C GLU A 6 8.94 -6.71 -22.01
N LEU A 7 8.17 -6.89 -23.08
CA LEU A 7 6.74 -6.53 -23.05
C LEU A 7 6.01 -7.26 -21.90
N SER A 8 6.57 -8.36 -21.40
CA SER A 8 6.16 -9.06 -20.19
C SER A 8 6.32 -8.23 -18.90
N ASP A 9 7.22 -7.25 -18.84
CA ASP A 9 7.35 -6.27 -17.75
C ASP A 9 6.26 -5.17 -17.85
N ILE A 10 5.83 -4.84 -19.08
CA ILE A 10 4.78 -3.85 -19.35
C ILE A 10 3.39 -4.42 -19.03
N PHE A 11 3.19 -5.71 -19.30
CA PHE A 11 1.94 -6.43 -19.05
C PHE A 11 2.02 -7.39 -17.86
N HIS A 12 3.03 -7.28 -16.99
CA HIS A 12 3.04 -8.05 -15.74
C HIS A 12 1.83 -7.58 -14.93
N GLU A 13 0.77 -8.37 -14.98
CA GLU A 13 -0.42 -8.13 -14.17
C GLU A 13 0.01 -8.36 -12.73
N ARG A 14 0.50 -7.29 -12.08
CA ARG A 14 0.93 -7.32 -10.68
C ARG A 14 -0.16 -8.00 -9.89
N SER A 15 0.20 -9.01 -9.08
CA SER A 15 -0.81 -9.69 -8.28
C SER A 15 -1.44 -8.68 -7.30
N MET A 16 -2.62 -8.99 -6.78
CA MET A 16 -3.27 -8.12 -5.80
C MET A 16 -2.36 -7.85 -4.60
N GLU A 17 -1.62 -8.87 -4.18
CA GLU A 17 -0.64 -8.79 -3.09
C GLU A 17 0.45 -7.75 -3.40
N ASP A 18 0.99 -7.75 -4.62
CA ASP A 18 2.01 -6.79 -5.04
C ASP A 18 1.46 -5.36 -5.05
N ARG A 19 0.23 -5.18 -5.53
CA ARG A 19 -0.43 -3.85 -5.57
C ARG A 19 -0.73 -3.35 -4.16
N MET A 20 -1.20 -4.21 -3.27
CA MET A 20 -1.46 -3.87 -1.87
C MET A 20 -0.17 -3.56 -1.10
N ALA A 21 0.90 -4.30 -1.37
CA ALA A 21 2.22 -4.03 -0.80
C ALA A 21 2.76 -2.66 -1.27
N ASP A 22 2.66 -2.35 -2.57
CA ASP A 22 3.03 -1.03 -3.11
C ASP A 22 2.20 0.09 -2.48
N LEU A 23 0.89 -0.10 -2.37
CA LEU A 23 -0.01 0.88 -1.76
C LEU A 23 0.36 1.14 -0.30
N ALA A 24 0.60 0.10 0.50
CA ALA A 24 1.01 0.26 1.89
C ALA A 24 2.39 0.94 2.04
N SER A 25 3.33 0.64 1.13
CA SER A 25 4.63 1.31 1.07
C SER A 25 4.46 2.82 0.82
N ARG A 26 3.68 3.18 -0.20
CA ARG A 26 3.38 4.58 -0.53
C ARG A 26 2.65 5.29 0.60
N PHE A 27 1.66 4.64 1.20
CA PHE A 27 0.91 5.17 2.36
C PHE A 27 1.86 5.53 3.52
N LYS A 28 2.78 4.61 3.86
CA LYS A 28 3.81 4.83 4.89
C LYS A 28 4.73 6.01 4.54
N VAL A 29 5.13 6.14 3.27
CA VAL A 29 5.94 7.27 2.79
C VAL A 29 5.19 8.59 2.98
N TYR A 30 3.91 8.67 2.57
CA TYR A 30 3.11 9.89 2.74
C TYR A 30 2.89 10.25 4.21
N ARG A 31 2.60 9.28 5.07
CA ARG A 31 2.51 9.52 6.52
C ARG A 31 3.80 10.12 7.07
N LYS A 32 4.95 9.54 6.74
CA LYS A 32 6.25 10.04 7.18
C LYS A 32 6.56 11.43 6.61
N LYS A 33 6.22 11.70 5.34
CA LYS A 33 6.35 13.04 4.74
C LYS A 33 5.51 14.08 5.46
N ALA A 34 4.33 13.68 5.94
CA ALA A 34 3.46 14.51 6.80
C ALA A 34 3.96 14.62 8.26
N LYS A 35 5.10 14.00 8.61
CA LYS A 35 5.67 13.95 9.97
C LYS A 35 4.73 13.37 11.03
N LEU A 36 3.86 12.45 10.64
CA LEU A 36 2.94 11.79 11.56
C LEU A 36 3.50 10.45 12.01
N THR A 37 3.35 10.12 13.28
CA THR A 37 3.42 8.76 13.81
C THR A 37 2.20 7.95 13.35
N GLN A 38 2.29 6.63 13.47
CA GLN A 38 1.14 5.76 13.20
C GLN A 38 -0.03 6.03 14.17
N LEU A 39 0.26 6.43 15.42
CA LEU A 39 -0.75 6.74 16.43
C LEU A 39 -1.47 8.06 16.11
N GLU A 40 -0.73 9.11 15.73
CA GLU A 40 -1.34 10.38 15.32
C GLU A 40 -2.18 10.24 14.04
N LEU A 41 -1.74 9.40 13.09
CA LEU A 41 -2.54 9.14 11.90
C LEU A 41 -3.83 8.38 12.25
N ALA A 42 -3.76 7.41 13.16
CA ALA A 42 -4.92 6.67 13.64
C ALA A 42 -5.95 7.62 14.27
N ASP A 43 -5.50 8.48 15.19
CA ASP A 43 -6.32 9.48 15.86
C ASP A 43 -7.02 10.43 14.86
N ARG A 44 -6.25 11.01 13.92
CA ARG A 44 -6.78 11.95 12.91
C ARG A 44 -7.76 11.32 11.92
N SER A 45 -7.60 10.04 11.61
CA SER A 45 -8.43 9.34 10.63
C SER A 45 -9.65 8.66 11.24
N GLY A 46 -9.75 8.59 12.58
CA GLY A 46 -10.77 7.82 13.27
C GLY A 46 -10.62 6.30 13.09
N VAL A 47 -9.47 5.85 12.59
CA VAL A 47 -9.16 4.44 12.37
C VAL A 47 -8.31 3.92 13.52
N SER A 48 -8.52 2.67 13.95
CA SER A 48 -7.71 2.10 15.04
C SER A 48 -6.21 2.07 14.71
N TYR A 49 -5.37 2.29 15.72
CA TYR A 49 -3.91 2.14 15.60
C TYR A 49 -3.51 0.75 15.07
N GLY A 50 -4.23 -0.30 15.51
CA GLY A 50 -3.99 -1.68 15.04
C GLY A 50 -4.21 -1.85 13.55
N THR A 51 -5.19 -1.16 12.97
CA THR A 51 -5.47 -1.15 11.53
C THR A 51 -4.33 -0.48 10.76
N ILE A 52 -3.93 0.73 11.16
CA ILE A 52 -2.81 1.45 10.52
C ILE A 52 -1.52 0.64 10.59
N LYS A 53 -1.21 0.07 11.77
CA LYS A 53 -0.02 -0.76 12.00
C LYS A 53 -0.03 -2.03 11.13
N ARG A 54 -1.16 -2.72 11.03
CA ARG A 54 -1.29 -3.94 10.22
C ARG A 54 -1.14 -3.63 8.73
N PHE A 55 -1.82 -2.59 8.26
CA PHE A 55 -1.79 -2.18 6.87
C PHE A 55 -0.36 -1.82 6.43
N GLU A 56 0.33 -0.93 7.16
CA GLU A 56 1.71 -0.55 6.82
C GLU A 56 2.74 -1.70 6.90
N ARG A 57 2.43 -2.76 7.66
CA ARG A 57 3.32 -3.92 7.82
C ARG A 57 3.08 -5.00 6.76
N THR A 58 1.82 -5.21 6.36
CA THR A 58 1.42 -6.40 5.62
C THR A 58 0.74 -6.10 4.29
N GLY A 59 0.39 -4.85 4.01
CA GLY A 59 -0.47 -4.51 2.86
C GLY A 59 -1.94 -4.84 3.07
N ARG A 60 -2.29 -5.58 4.13
CA ARG A 60 -3.63 -6.12 4.30
C ARG A 60 -4.60 -5.19 5.04
N ILE A 61 -5.78 -4.99 4.49
CA ILE A 61 -6.86 -4.13 5.01
C ILE A 61 -8.20 -4.46 4.35
N SER A 62 -9.32 -4.21 5.02
CA SER A 62 -10.68 -4.51 4.52
C SER A 62 -11.03 -3.98 3.11
N LEU A 63 -10.27 -3.02 2.57
CA LEU A 63 -10.36 -2.55 1.18
C LEU A 63 -10.09 -3.64 0.14
N GLU A 64 -9.45 -4.75 0.51
CA GLU A 64 -9.25 -5.93 -0.36
C GLU A 64 -10.56 -6.40 -1.00
N SER A 65 -11.67 -6.27 -0.26
CA SER A 65 -13.01 -6.66 -0.71
C SER A 65 -13.57 -5.81 -1.86
N LEU A 66 -13.08 -4.58 -2.04
CA LEU A 66 -13.54 -3.69 -3.13
C LEU A 66 -12.91 -4.02 -4.48
N TRP A 67 -11.81 -4.78 -4.48
CA TRP A 67 -11.08 -5.15 -5.70
C TRP A 67 -11.57 -6.46 -6.33
N LEU A 68 -12.44 -7.19 -5.62
CA LEU A 68 -13.05 -8.45 -6.07
C LEU A 68 -14.44 -8.25 -6.72
N ILE A 69 -14.85 -7.00 -6.93
CA ILE A 69 -16.12 -6.58 -7.54
C ILE A 69 -15.81 -5.99 -8.91
#